data_AF-U9TL78-F1
#
_entry.id   AF-U9TL78-F1
#
_cell.length_a   1.000
_cell.length_b   1.000
_cell.length_c   1.000
_cell.angle_alpha   90.00
_cell.angle_beta   90.00
_cell.angle_gamma   90.00
#
_symmetry.space_group_name_H-M   'P 1'
#
loop_
_entity.id
_entity.type
_entity.pdbx_description
1 polymer ?
#
loop_
_entity_poly.entity_id
_entity_poly.type
_entity_poly.pdbx_seq_one_letter_code
_entity_poly.pdbx_strand_id
1 'polypeptide(L)'
;MEIVDNHYNKLHTLESRNLSLNKSLTIKKQILNDIVKDFNEKKGAWLKQKGEVKDVSKHLFHIIEQKDEVLNDTFTLTEEVLNLLGRKEIFHYKDKVSDFNVEVEQRLGSVCWNKIMSIFNRKLNTEQVIRKEDEKFLTELKKVLNSVNMTTNEFELLFRIKRNSNNKFHQDEMKTLD
;
A
#
# COMPACT_ATOMS: atom_id res chain seq x y z
N MET A 1 -13.27 5.22 -7.44
CA MET A 1 -13.66 3.96 -8.12
C MET A 1 -12.64 3.61 -9.19
N GLU A 2 -12.30 4.58 -10.05
CA GLU A 2 -11.32 4.48 -11.15
C GLU A 2 -9.95 3.88 -10.78
N ILE A 3 -9.39 4.20 -9.61
CA ILE A 3 -8.13 3.61 -9.13
C ILE A 3 -8.26 2.10 -8.87
N VAL A 4 -9.37 1.64 -8.30
CA VAL A 4 -9.59 0.22 -8.01
C VAL A 4 -9.81 -0.57 -9.31
N ASP A 5 -10.56 0.01 -10.24
CA ASP A 5 -10.81 -0.58 -11.57
C ASP A 5 -9.50 -0.69 -12.37
N ASN A 6 -8.60 0.28 -12.24
CA ASN A 6 -7.28 0.24 -12.87
C ASN A 6 -6.39 -0.90 -12.33
N HIS A 7 -6.33 -1.09 -11.00
CA HIS A 7 -5.56 -2.20 -10.41
C HIS A 7 -6.11 -3.57 -10.82
N TYR A 8 -7.43 -3.70 -10.91
CA TYR A 8 -8.07 -4.94 -11.38
C TYR A 8 -7.73 -5.25 -12.84
N ASN A 9 -7.77 -4.23 -13.71
CA ASN A 9 -7.38 -4.37 -15.12
C ASN A 9 -5.89 -4.71 -15.28
N LYS A 10 -4.99 -4.09 -14.48
CA LYS A 10 -3.57 -4.43 -14.43
C LYS A 10 -3.37 -5.90 -14.02
N LEU A 11 -4.05 -6.36 -12.96
CA LEU A 11 -3.97 -7.74 -12.50
C LEU A 11 -4.41 -8.72 -13.60
N HIS A 12 -5.58 -8.49 -14.21
CA HIS A 12 -6.08 -9.35 -15.29
C HIS A 12 -5.12 -9.40 -16.49
N THR A 13 -4.48 -8.28 -16.81
CA THR A 13 -3.46 -8.22 -17.87
C THR A 13 -2.24 -9.09 -17.52
N LEU A 14 -1.77 -9.04 -16.28
CA LEU A 14 -0.66 -9.86 -15.80
C LEU A 14 -1.02 -11.36 -15.78
N GLU A 15 -2.22 -11.71 -15.33
CA GLU A 15 -2.73 -13.08 -15.37
C GLU A 15 -2.76 -13.64 -16.80
N SER A 16 -3.28 -12.84 -17.74
CA SER A 16 -3.32 -13.20 -19.16
C SER A 16 -1.93 -13.41 -19.75
N ARG A 17 -0.98 -12.49 -19.47
CA ARG A 17 0.43 -12.62 -19.87
C ARG A 17 1.05 -13.91 -19.30
N ASN A 18 0.88 -14.17 -18.00
CA ASN A 18 1.41 -15.36 -17.35
C ASN A 18 0.84 -16.66 -17.95
N LEU A 19 -0.46 -16.70 -18.22
CA LEU A 19 -1.12 -17.83 -18.88
C LEU A 19 -0.54 -18.08 -20.28
N SER A 20 -0.34 -17.02 -21.07
CA SER A 20 0.28 -17.10 -22.40
C SER A 20 1.71 -17.66 -22.33
N LEU A 21 2.53 -17.14 -21.41
CA LEU A 21 3.90 -17.62 -21.20
C LEU A 21 3.94 -19.08 -20.76
N ASN A 22 3.02 -19.52 -19.88
CA ASN A 22 2.93 -20.92 -19.45
C ASN A 22 2.54 -21.86 -20.59
N LYS A 23 1.65 -21.44 -21.49
CA LYS A 23 1.34 -22.20 -22.72
C LYS A 23 2.58 -22.32 -23.60
N SER A 24 3.29 -21.22 -23.84
CA SER A 24 4.53 -21.21 -24.63
C SER A 24 5.62 -22.12 -24.03
N LEU A 25 5.83 -22.04 -22.70
CA LEU A 25 6.78 -22.88 -21.97
C LEU A 25 6.44 -24.37 -22.11
N THR A 26 5.15 -24.72 -22.03
CA THR A 26 4.69 -26.11 -22.19
C THR A 26 4.99 -26.64 -23.58
N ILE A 27 4.74 -25.84 -24.63
CA ILE A 27 5.07 -26.18 -26.01
C ILE A 27 6.59 -26.38 -26.17
N LYS A 28 7.41 -25.45 -25.66
CA LYS A 28 8.88 -25.55 -25.76
C LYS A 28 9.43 -26.77 -24.99
N LYS A 29 8.85 -27.11 -23.84
CA LYS A 29 9.17 -28.32 -23.09
C LYS A 29 8.86 -29.59 -23.88
N GLN A 30 7.73 -29.63 -24.58
CA GLN A 30 7.37 -30.76 -25.43
C GLN A 30 8.37 -30.95 -26.58
N ILE A 31 8.72 -29.86 -27.28
CA ILE A 31 9.70 -29.89 -28.38
C ILE A 31 11.06 -30.44 -27.89
N LEU A 32 11.52 -29.98 -26.72
CA LEU A 32 12.76 -30.50 -26.11
C LEU A 32 12.70 -31.99 -25.82
N ASN A 33 11.57 -32.48 -25.27
CA ASN A 33 11.39 -33.90 -25.01
C ASN A 33 11.41 -34.73 -26.29
N ASP A 34 10.79 -34.23 -27.36
CA ASP A 34 10.76 -34.91 -28.66
C ASP A 34 12.16 -34.99 -29.28
N ILE A 35 12.93 -33.89 -29.23
CA ILE A 35 14.33 -33.88 -29.67
C ILE A 35 15.16 -34.92 -28.88
N VAL A 36 14.99 -34.98 -27.56
CA VAL A 36 15.73 -35.93 -26.70
C VAL A 36 15.35 -37.39 -27.00
N LYS A 37 14.09 -37.67 -27.34
CA LYS A 37 13.68 -39.01 -27.78
C LYS A 37 14.33 -39.40 -29.11
N ASP A 38 14.29 -38.51 -30.10
CA ASP A 38 14.89 -38.73 -31.42
C ASP A 38 16.41 -38.98 -31.33
N PHE A 39 17.10 -38.35 -30.37
CA PHE A 39 18.51 -38.59 -30.06
C PHE A 39 18.82 -40.05 -29.72
N ASN A 40 17.90 -40.73 -29.03
CA ASN A 40 18.07 -42.13 -28.64
C ASN A 40 17.81 -43.11 -29.80
N GLU A 41 17.10 -42.68 -30.84
CA GLU A 41 16.61 -43.56 -31.91
C GLU A 41 17.43 -43.51 -33.22
N LYS A 42 18.08 -42.38 -33.55
CA LYS A 42 18.79 -42.21 -34.85
C LYS A 42 20.24 -41.72 -34.72
N LYS A 43 21.20 -42.62 -34.92
CA LYS A 43 22.64 -42.31 -35.05
C LYS A 43 22.91 -41.54 -36.36
N GLY A 44 22.97 -40.20 -36.31
CA GLY A 44 23.42 -39.38 -37.44
C GLY A 44 22.77 -37.98 -37.60
N ALA A 45 21.69 -37.67 -36.89
CA ALA A 45 20.92 -36.43 -37.04
C ALA A 45 21.48 -35.18 -36.29
N TRP A 46 22.70 -35.28 -35.77
CA TRP A 46 23.28 -34.35 -34.78
C TRP A 46 23.28 -32.86 -35.18
N LEU A 47 23.59 -32.53 -36.45
CA LEU A 47 23.72 -31.13 -36.86
C LEU A 47 22.39 -30.38 -36.93
N LYS A 48 21.31 -31.03 -37.40
CA LYS A 48 19.96 -30.44 -37.46
C LYS A 48 19.39 -30.26 -36.06
N GLN A 49 19.51 -31.29 -35.21
CA GLN A 49 19.06 -31.25 -33.82
C GLN A 49 19.81 -30.20 -32.98
N LYS A 50 21.13 -30.00 -33.22
CA LYS A 50 21.90 -28.93 -32.56
C LYS A 50 21.34 -27.54 -32.85
N GLY A 51 20.87 -27.29 -34.08
CA GLY A 51 20.21 -26.04 -34.46
C GLY A 51 18.89 -25.83 -33.74
N GLU A 52 18.04 -26.87 -33.71
CA GLU A 52 16.73 -26.86 -33.04
C GLU A 52 16.86 -26.65 -31.52
N VAL A 53 17.81 -27.32 -30.86
CA VAL A 53 18.10 -27.12 -29.44
C VAL A 53 18.54 -25.68 -29.18
N LYS A 54 19.43 -25.13 -30.00
CA LYS A 54 19.90 -23.74 -29.84
C LYS A 54 18.76 -22.74 -29.95
N ASP A 55 17.82 -22.95 -30.87
CA ASP A 55 16.65 -22.09 -31.06
C ASP A 55 15.68 -22.19 -29.88
N VAL A 56 15.35 -23.42 -29.45
CA VAL A 56 14.49 -23.64 -28.28
C VAL A 56 15.10 -23.00 -27.02
N SER A 57 16.41 -23.12 -26.82
CA SER A 57 17.10 -22.48 -25.69
C SER A 57 16.97 -20.96 -25.72
N LYS A 58 17.13 -20.30 -26.88
CA LYS A 58 16.91 -18.84 -26.98
C LYS A 58 15.49 -18.45 -26.60
N HIS A 59 14.50 -19.20 -27.07
CA HIS A 59 13.11 -18.96 -26.71
C HIS A 59 12.84 -19.17 -25.22
N LEU A 60 13.48 -20.18 -24.60
CA LEU A 60 13.37 -20.40 -23.17
C LEU A 60 13.97 -19.25 -22.36
N PHE A 61 15.13 -18.73 -22.76
CA PHE A 61 15.70 -17.53 -22.13
C PHE A 61 14.72 -16.36 -22.19
N HIS A 62 14.15 -16.09 -23.37
CA HIS A 62 13.17 -15.02 -23.52
C HIS A 62 11.90 -15.25 -22.66
N ILE A 63 11.41 -16.48 -22.56
CA ILE A 63 10.26 -16.81 -21.69
C ILE A 63 10.60 -16.56 -20.21
N ILE A 64 11.83 -16.87 -19.79
CA ILE A 64 12.30 -16.63 -18.41
C ILE A 64 12.36 -15.13 -18.14
N GLU A 65 12.99 -14.34 -19.03
CA GLU A 65 13.04 -12.87 -18.90
C GLU A 65 11.64 -12.27 -18.79
N GLN A 66 10.71 -12.69 -19.66
CA GLN A 66 9.32 -12.23 -19.63
C GLN A 66 8.57 -12.67 -18.37
N LYS A 67 8.92 -13.82 -17.78
CA LYS A 67 8.36 -14.25 -16.50
C LYS A 67 8.88 -13.42 -15.34
N ASP A 68 10.16 -13.06 -15.35
CA ASP A 68 10.74 -12.18 -14.34
C ASP A 68 10.10 -10.78 -14.41
N GLU A 69 9.81 -10.27 -15.61
CA GLU A 69 9.04 -9.02 -15.79
C GLU A 69 7.64 -9.13 -15.18
N VAL A 70 6.88 -10.19 -15.50
CA VAL A 70 5.52 -10.38 -14.93
C VAL A 70 5.56 -10.51 -13.40
N LEU A 71 6.58 -11.18 -12.86
CA LEU A 71 6.79 -11.31 -11.41
C LEU A 71 7.03 -9.93 -10.77
N ASN A 72 7.94 -9.13 -11.33
CA ASN A 72 8.26 -7.80 -10.85
C ASN A 72 7.04 -6.88 -10.92
N ASP A 73 6.32 -6.87 -12.04
CA ASP A 73 5.08 -6.11 -12.20
C ASP A 73 4.02 -6.52 -11.16
N THR A 74 3.94 -7.81 -10.84
CA THR A 74 3.03 -8.33 -9.80
C THR A 74 3.42 -7.86 -8.40
N PHE A 75 4.73 -7.82 -8.07
CA PHE A 75 5.20 -7.28 -6.80
C PHE A 75 4.88 -5.79 -6.67
N THR A 76 5.16 -5.00 -7.71
CA THR A 76 4.82 -3.57 -7.75
C THR A 76 3.32 -3.36 -7.55
N LEU A 77 2.47 -4.11 -8.27
CA LEU A 77 1.02 -4.02 -8.10
C LEU A 77 0.57 -4.38 -6.67
N THR A 78 1.19 -5.38 -6.07
CA THR A 78 0.89 -5.79 -4.69
C THR A 78 1.27 -4.68 -3.69
N GLU A 79 2.42 -4.05 -3.87
CA GLU A 79 2.87 -2.93 -3.04
C GLU A 79 1.93 -1.71 -3.18
N GLU A 80 1.51 -1.36 -4.40
CA GLU A 80 0.52 -0.30 -4.67
C GLU A 80 -0.78 -0.57 -3.88
N VAL A 81 -1.30 -1.80 -3.95
CA VAL A 81 -2.55 -2.20 -3.27
C VAL A 81 -2.39 -2.19 -1.75
N LEU A 82 -1.28 -2.72 -1.21
CA LEU A 82 -1.02 -2.71 0.25
C LEU A 82 -0.93 -1.28 0.79
N ASN A 83 -0.26 -0.39 0.06
CA ASN A 83 -0.20 1.03 0.42
C ASN A 83 -1.59 1.67 0.43
N LEU A 84 -2.45 1.33 -0.53
CA LEU A 84 -3.83 1.83 -0.59
C LEU A 84 -4.70 1.28 0.55
N LEU A 85 -4.54 0.01 0.91
CA LEU A 85 -5.25 -0.59 2.04
C LEU A 85 -4.81 0.04 3.37
N GLY A 86 -3.51 0.20 3.59
CA GLY A 86 -2.98 0.90 4.78
C GLY A 86 -3.52 2.33 4.89
N ARG A 87 -3.65 3.05 3.77
CA ARG A 87 -4.31 4.37 3.71
C ARG A 87 -5.78 4.29 4.14
N LYS A 88 -6.54 3.31 3.63
CA LYS A 88 -7.97 3.12 3.95
C LYS A 88 -8.19 2.85 5.44
N GLU A 89 -7.35 2.04 6.06
CA GLU A 89 -7.42 1.79 7.51
C GLU A 89 -7.14 3.07 8.32
N ILE A 90 -6.16 3.87 7.90
CA ILE A 90 -5.87 5.17 8.51
C ILE A 90 -7.08 6.11 8.38
N PHE A 91 -7.79 6.11 7.24
CA PHE A 91 -9.02 6.90 7.08
C PHE A 91 -10.12 6.48 8.07
N HIS A 92 -10.38 5.18 8.22
CA HIS A 92 -11.39 4.70 9.19
C HIS A 92 -11.04 5.11 10.62
N TYR A 93 -9.75 5.04 10.98
CA TYR A 93 -9.29 5.49 12.29
C TYR A 93 -9.43 7.02 12.46
N LYS A 94 -9.15 7.80 11.41
CA LYS A 94 -9.34 9.26 11.40
C LYS A 94 -10.81 9.64 11.61
N ASP A 95 -11.74 8.92 10.99
CA ASP A 95 -13.18 9.18 11.14
C ASP A 95 -13.62 8.90 12.58
N LYS A 96 -13.22 7.76 13.14
CA LYS A 96 -13.44 7.42 14.55
C LYS A 96 -12.87 8.48 15.51
N VAL A 97 -11.67 8.97 15.24
CA VAL A 97 -11.06 10.07 16.02
C VAL A 97 -11.84 11.36 15.86
N SER A 98 -12.44 11.62 14.70
CA SER A 98 -13.28 12.80 14.49
C SER A 98 -14.57 12.73 15.27
N ASP A 99 -15.26 11.59 15.25
CA ASP A 99 -16.46 11.35 16.05
C ASP A 99 -16.16 11.51 17.54
N PHE A 100 -15.05 10.91 18.00
CA PHE A 100 -14.61 11.05 19.38
C PHE A 100 -14.33 12.50 19.77
N ASN A 101 -13.69 13.29 18.89
CA ASN A 101 -13.44 14.70 19.13
C ASN A 101 -14.73 15.53 19.22
N VAL A 102 -15.77 15.19 18.45
CA VAL A 102 -17.09 15.85 18.54
C VAL A 102 -17.70 15.62 19.92
N GLU A 103 -17.67 14.38 20.43
CA GLU A 103 -18.15 14.06 21.77
C GLU A 103 -17.38 14.78 22.88
N VAL A 104 -16.05 14.86 22.74
CA VAL A 104 -15.20 15.60 23.68
C VAL A 104 -15.51 17.10 23.64
N GLU A 105 -15.70 17.69 22.45
CA GLU A 105 -16.09 19.09 22.29
C GLU A 105 -17.44 19.38 22.94
N GLN A 106 -18.45 18.52 22.74
CA GLN A 106 -19.77 18.70 23.33
C GLN A 106 -19.71 18.72 24.87
N ARG A 107 -18.89 17.85 25.48
CA ARG A 107 -18.73 17.77 26.94
C ARG A 107 -17.93 18.94 27.52
N LEU A 108 -16.96 19.47 26.77
CA LEU A 108 -16.12 20.59 27.21
C LEU A 108 -16.73 21.96 26.93
N GLY A 109 -17.59 22.04 25.92
CA GLY A 109 -18.03 23.29 25.31
C GLY A 109 -16.99 23.89 24.36
N SER A 110 -17.47 24.55 23.31
CA SER A 110 -16.65 25.05 22.20
C SER A 110 -15.52 25.99 22.64
N VAL A 111 -15.73 26.83 23.67
CA VAL A 111 -14.69 27.74 24.18
C VAL A 111 -13.50 26.97 24.76
N CYS A 112 -13.77 25.94 25.58
CA CYS A 112 -12.74 25.12 26.21
C CYS A 112 -12.03 24.27 25.15
N TRP A 113 -12.80 23.67 24.24
CA TRP A 113 -12.30 22.91 23.10
C TRP A 113 -11.32 23.72 22.24
N ASN A 114 -11.70 24.92 21.80
CA ASN A 114 -10.85 25.76 20.97
C ASN A 114 -9.52 26.12 21.65
N LYS A 115 -9.54 26.31 22.98
CA LYS A 115 -8.32 26.56 23.76
C LYS A 115 -7.44 25.31 23.83
N ILE A 116 -8.01 24.14 24.06
CA ILE A 116 -7.28 22.85 24.05
C ILE A 116 -6.63 22.61 22.68
N MET A 117 -7.37 22.82 21.59
CA MET A 117 -6.82 22.70 20.23
C MET A 117 -5.66 23.67 20.01
N SER A 118 -5.78 24.92 20.46
CA SER A 118 -4.69 25.90 20.39
C SER A 118 -3.46 25.46 21.19
N ILE A 119 -3.64 24.85 22.37
CA ILE A 119 -2.55 24.37 23.22
C ILE A 119 -1.78 23.25 22.51
N PHE A 120 -2.49 22.23 22.01
CA PHE A 120 -1.84 21.13 21.30
C PHE A 120 -1.18 21.57 19.99
N ASN A 121 -1.82 22.45 19.22
CA ASN A 121 -1.22 23.01 18.01
C ASN A 121 0.06 23.80 18.33
N ARG A 122 0.06 24.60 19.39
CA ARG A 122 1.27 25.32 19.83
C ARG A 122 2.37 24.35 20.23
N LYS A 123 2.05 23.36 21.07
CA LYS A 123 3.00 22.32 21.51
C LYS A 123 3.65 21.61 20.32
N LEU A 124 2.87 21.32 19.26
CA LEU A 124 3.37 20.64 18.07
C LEU A 124 4.20 21.52 17.13
N ASN A 125 3.83 22.80 16.97
CA ASN A 125 4.48 23.66 15.98
C ASN A 125 5.73 24.37 16.50
N THR A 126 5.84 24.59 17.82
CA THR A 126 6.90 25.42 18.39
C THR A 126 7.67 24.75 19.52
N GLU A 127 7.38 23.48 19.83
CA GLU A 127 7.92 22.75 20.99
C GLU A 127 7.76 23.50 22.33
N GLN A 128 6.89 24.51 22.37
CA GLN A 128 6.71 25.36 23.53
C GLN A 128 6.04 24.61 24.67
N VAL A 129 6.54 24.86 25.88
CA VAL A 129 6.01 24.33 27.13
C VAL A 129 4.58 24.84 27.36
N ILE A 130 3.74 23.96 27.91
CA ILE A 130 2.38 24.29 28.37
C ILE A 130 2.47 25.45 29.36
N ARG A 131 1.68 26.50 29.12
CA ARG A 131 1.67 27.70 29.96
C ARG A 131 0.79 27.48 31.17
N LYS A 132 1.05 28.21 32.26
CA LYS A 132 0.21 28.15 33.48
C LYS A 132 -1.26 28.47 33.20
N GLU A 133 -1.53 29.38 32.26
CA GLU A 133 -2.89 29.74 31.81
C GLU A 133 -3.63 28.59 31.09
N ASP A 134 -2.90 27.60 30.57
CA ASP A 134 -3.44 26.45 29.86
C ASP A 134 -3.97 25.37 30.83
N GLU A 135 -3.42 25.31 32.05
CA GLU A 135 -3.68 24.23 33.02
C GLU A 135 -5.16 24.06 33.34
N LYS A 136 -5.92 25.16 33.40
CA LYS A 136 -7.36 25.10 33.65
C LYS A 136 -8.09 24.32 32.54
N PHE A 137 -7.72 24.54 31.27
CA PHE A 137 -8.35 23.85 30.14
C PHE A 137 -7.91 22.39 30.06
N LEU A 138 -6.64 22.10 30.35
CA LEU A 138 -6.14 20.73 30.40
C LEU A 138 -6.73 19.94 31.57
N THR A 139 -7.08 20.61 32.67
CA THR A 139 -7.78 19.99 33.80
C THR A 139 -9.21 19.59 33.42
N GLU A 140 -9.93 20.46 32.71
CA GLU A 140 -11.26 20.10 32.18
C GLU A 140 -11.18 18.96 31.16
N LEU A 141 -10.19 18.98 30.26
CA LEU A 141 -9.94 17.87 29.34
C LEU A 141 -9.72 16.56 30.10
N LYS A 142 -8.85 16.56 31.13
CA LYS A 142 -8.58 15.37 31.94
C LYS A 142 -9.84 14.78 32.56
N LYS A 143 -10.75 15.62 33.07
CA LYS A 143 -12.03 15.15 33.63
C LYS A 143 -12.87 14.42 32.59
N VAL A 144 -12.99 14.98 31.38
CA VAL A 144 -13.74 14.36 30.28
C VAL A 144 -13.09 13.04 29.86
N LEU A 145 -11.77 13.01 29.70
CA LEU A 145 -11.04 11.81 29.27
C LEU A 145 -11.05 10.69 30.32
N ASN A 146 -11.05 11.02 31.61
CA ASN A 146 -11.16 10.04 32.69
C ASN A 146 -12.46 9.22 32.60
N SER A 147 -13.55 9.79 32.06
CA SER A 147 -14.81 9.06 31.88
C SER A 147 -14.73 7.89 30.90
N VAL A 148 -13.70 7.87 30.06
CA VAL A 148 -13.43 6.81 29.07
C VAL A 148 -12.07 6.13 29.31
N ASN A 149 -11.51 6.27 30.51
CA ASN A 149 -10.21 5.73 30.89
C ASN A 149 -9.08 6.11 29.91
N MET A 150 -9.08 7.36 29.44
CA MET A 150 -8.07 7.88 28.52
C MET A 150 -7.19 8.93 29.21
N THR A 151 -5.90 8.88 28.95
CA THR A 151 -4.92 9.87 29.40
C THR A 151 -4.82 11.02 28.40
N THR A 152 -4.32 12.17 28.85
CA THR A 152 -4.02 13.30 27.95
C THR A 152 -2.96 12.99 26.91
N ASN A 153 -2.06 12.04 27.21
CA ASN A 153 -1.02 11.61 26.26
C ASN A 153 -1.63 10.78 25.13
N GLU A 154 -2.54 9.86 25.45
CA GLU A 154 -3.29 9.10 24.44
C GLU A 154 -4.15 10.02 23.58
N PHE A 155 -4.82 11.00 24.19
CA PHE A 155 -5.55 12.02 23.45
C PHE A 155 -4.65 12.83 22.50
N GLU A 156 -3.46 13.22 22.95
CA GLU A 156 -2.48 13.91 22.11
C GLU A 156 -2.04 13.05 20.92
N LEU A 157 -1.90 11.73 21.10
CA LEU A 157 -1.60 10.81 20.01
C LEU A 157 -2.74 10.81 18.97
N LEU A 158 -4.00 10.75 19.39
CA LEU A 158 -5.15 10.84 18.48
C LEU A 158 -5.15 12.17 17.70
N PHE A 159 -4.86 13.26 18.40
CA PHE A 159 -4.75 14.58 17.79
C PHE A 159 -3.62 14.65 16.73
N ARG A 160 -2.45 14.07 17.03
CA ARG A 160 -1.33 13.95 16.10
C ARG A 160 -1.68 13.11 14.88
N ILE A 161 -2.35 11.97 15.07
CA ILE A 161 -2.79 11.09 13.97
C ILE A 161 -3.71 11.86 13.02
N LYS A 162 -4.70 12.59 13.55
CA LYS A 162 -5.62 13.42 12.75
C LYS A 162 -4.88 14.52 11.97
N ARG A 163 -3.94 15.21 12.61
CA ARG A 163 -3.13 16.28 11.98
C ARG A 163 -2.20 15.74 10.90
N ASN A 164 -1.47 14.65 11.19
CA ASN A 164 -0.53 14.04 10.25
C ASN A 164 -1.25 13.37 9.06
N SER A 165 -2.44 12.82 9.28
CA SER A 165 -3.29 12.33 8.19
C SER A 165 -3.73 13.47 7.27
N ASN A 166 -4.05 14.66 7.78
CA ASN A 166 -4.34 15.78 6.86
C ASN A 166 -3.10 16.15 6.02
N ASN A 167 -1.91 16.25 6.64
CA ASN A 167 -0.71 16.67 5.90
C ASN A 167 -0.21 15.63 4.88
N LYS A 168 -0.16 14.35 5.25
CA LYS A 168 0.33 13.28 4.36
C LYS A 168 -0.62 12.98 3.20
N PHE A 169 -1.92 13.18 3.41
CA PHE A 169 -2.93 12.79 2.41
C PHE A 169 -3.30 13.95 1.47
N HIS A 170 -3.29 15.21 1.94
CA HIS A 170 -3.45 16.37 1.04
C HIS A 170 -2.24 16.59 0.12
N GLN A 171 -1.04 16.18 0.53
CA GLN A 171 0.13 16.19 -0.36
C GLN A 171 0.02 15.18 -1.51
N ASP A 172 -0.73 14.09 -1.33
CA ASP A 172 -0.97 13.09 -2.38
C ASP A 172 -2.17 13.43 -3.26
N GLU A 173 -3.23 14.09 -2.72
CA GLU A 173 -4.33 14.63 -3.55
C GLU A 173 -3.83 15.68 -4.56
N MET A 174 -2.85 16.51 -4.18
CA MET A 174 -2.25 17.50 -5.10
C MET A 174 -1.35 16.87 -6.17
N LYS A 175 -0.94 15.61 -6.02
CA LYS A 175 -0.18 14.88 -7.05
C LYS A 175 -1.06 14.06 -8.01
N THR A 176 -2.36 13.97 -7.74
CA THR A 176 -3.33 13.23 -8.57
C THR A 176 -4.11 14.13 -9.55
N LEU A 177 -3.75 15.42 -9.66
CA LEU A 177 -4.42 16.40 -10.52
C LEU A 177 -3.58 16.88 -11.72
N ASP A 178 -2.48 16.19 -12.04
CA ASP A 178 -1.77 16.33 -13.33
C ASP A 178 -1.93 15.06 -14.18
#